data_AF-A0A9W6ILP3-F1
#
_entry.id   AF-A0A9W6ILP3-F1
#
_cell.length_a   1.000
_cell.length_b   1.000
_cell.length_c   1.000
_cell.angle_alpha   90.00
_cell.angle_beta   90.00
_cell.angle_gamma   90.00
#
_symmetry.space_group_name_H-M   'P 1'
#
loop_
_entity.id
_entity.type
_entity.pdbx_description
1 polymer ?
#
loop_
_entity_poly.entity_id
_entity_poly.type
_entity_poly.pdbx_seq_one_letter_code
_entity_poly.pdbx_strand_id
1 'polypeptide(L)'
;MRLAVRAGLSILAVLCLTGGNLAATPDWYTREIQYAEDGREMVDLELVLAVDVSSSIDEVEARRQREGHVAALADPEVISAIQSGGYGRIAVMYLEWADADFQRVVAPWTVIETEDDARAFAATLATAPFISGRRTAIGGAIDNSISLIADNRYDGVRRVIDLSGDGPQNAGPSLSAARSRAEAEMITINGLPIDNARQHPFRPSVSIDVATYFENEVIAGPGAFISPTNEHHDFVDALKRKLIIEIANLDPLRFTRNG
;
A
#
# COMPACT_ATOMS: atom_id res chain seq x y z
N MET A 1 34.02 7.24 89.43
CA MET A 1 33.06 6.13 89.65
C MET A 1 31.66 6.67 89.37
N ARG A 2 30.93 6.07 88.40
CA ARG A 2 29.59 6.48 87.88
C ARG A 2 29.55 7.88 87.19
N LEU A 3 28.61 8.22 86.30
CA LEU A 3 27.96 7.60 85.12
C LEU A 3 26.96 8.65 84.56
N ALA A 4 27.05 9.07 83.29
CA ALA A 4 26.01 9.71 82.45
C ALA A 4 26.61 9.96 81.03
N VAL A 5 26.20 9.38 79.89
CA VAL A 5 24.88 9.42 79.18
C VAL A 5 24.58 10.88 78.76
N ARG A 6 24.67 11.35 77.51
CA ARG A 6 24.15 10.94 76.16
C ARG A 6 24.93 11.76 75.08
N ALA A 7 24.85 11.66 73.75
CA ALA A 7 24.15 10.88 72.69
C ALA A 7 25.07 10.93 71.41
N GLY A 8 24.79 10.43 70.20
CA GLY A 8 23.65 9.70 69.62
C GLY A 8 22.99 10.43 68.44
N LEU A 9 23.49 10.27 67.20
CA LEU A 9 22.78 10.62 65.97
C LEU A 9 23.21 9.69 64.81
N SER A 10 22.26 8.98 64.20
CA SER A 10 22.47 8.16 63.00
C SER A 10 21.52 8.64 61.92
N ILE A 11 22.06 8.97 60.75
CA ILE A 11 21.27 9.50 59.62
C ILE A 11 20.65 8.34 58.86
N LEU A 12 19.32 8.29 58.82
CA LEU A 12 18.56 7.36 58.00
C LEU A 12 18.26 8.04 56.65
N ALA A 13 18.85 7.55 55.57
CA ALA A 13 18.58 8.05 54.23
C ALA A 13 17.26 7.47 53.71
N VAL A 14 16.23 8.32 53.58
CA VAL A 14 14.97 7.96 52.91
C VAL A 14 15.14 8.18 51.42
N LEU A 15 15.21 7.09 50.65
CA LEU A 15 15.28 7.14 49.19
C LEU A 15 13.86 7.26 48.61
N CYS A 16 13.38 8.48 48.40
CA CYS A 16 12.13 8.70 47.66
C CYS A 16 12.36 8.43 46.17
N LEU A 17 11.91 7.27 45.70
CA LEU A 17 11.76 6.99 44.27
C LEU A 17 10.58 7.78 43.71
N THR A 18 10.83 9.01 43.25
CA THR A 18 9.86 9.75 42.42
C THR A 18 9.83 9.12 41.03
N GLY A 19 8.66 8.60 40.65
CA GLY A 19 8.49 7.92 39.36
C GLY A 19 8.41 8.88 38.17
N GLY A 20 8.63 8.31 36.99
CA GLY A 20 7.95 8.70 35.75
C GLY A 20 8.16 10.13 35.26
N ASN A 21 9.23 10.31 34.49
CA ASN A 21 9.12 10.98 33.18
C ASN A 21 10.18 10.38 32.26
N LEU A 22 9.79 9.36 31.50
CA LEU A 22 10.45 9.10 30.22
C LEU A 22 10.07 10.29 29.34
N ALA A 23 10.97 11.27 29.25
CA ALA A 23 10.78 12.36 28.30
C ALA A 23 10.64 11.75 26.91
N ALA A 24 9.51 12.00 26.25
CA ALA A 24 9.34 11.63 24.86
C ALA A 24 10.53 12.20 24.09
N THR A 25 11.25 11.34 23.36
CA THR A 25 12.29 11.78 22.44
C THR A 25 11.65 12.77 21.47
N PRO A 26 12.22 13.98 21.28
CA PRO A 26 11.67 14.93 20.32
C PRO A 26 11.60 14.24 18.96
N ASP A 27 10.38 14.14 18.42
CA ASP A 27 10.19 13.69 17.05
C ASP A 27 10.72 14.80 16.14
N TRP A 28 11.95 14.62 15.70
CA TRP A 28 12.63 15.51 14.77
C TRP A 28 12.16 15.31 13.32
N TYR A 29 11.24 14.36 13.09
CA TYR A 29 10.74 13.99 11.78
C TYR A 29 9.35 14.59 11.45
N THR A 30 8.59 15.10 12.42
CA THR A 30 7.25 15.66 12.15
C THR A 30 7.33 16.85 11.17
N ARG A 31 6.86 16.67 9.92
CA ARG A 31 6.71 17.79 8.97
C ARG A 31 5.39 18.51 9.20
N GLU A 32 5.37 19.81 8.90
CA GLU A 32 4.13 20.60 8.93
C GLU A 32 3.22 20.18 7.77
N ILE A 33 1.94 19.94 8.08
CA ILE A 33 0.93 19.54 7.10
C ILE A 33 0.63 20.73 6.19
N GLN A 34 0.84 20.56 4.89
CA GLN A 34 0.51 21.56 3.87
C GLN A 34 -0.85 21.24 3.25
N TYR A 35 -1.56 22.28 2.79
CA TYR A 35 -2.88 22.16 2.18
C TYR A 35 -2.92 22.93 0.85
N ALA A 36 -3.65 22.38 -0.11
CA ALA A 36 -4.00 23.06 -1.36
C ALA A 36 -4.97 24.24 -1.11
N GLU A 37 -5.15 25.10 -2.12
CA GLU A 37 -6.08 26.25 -2.04
C GLU A 37 -7.55 25.82 -1.81
N ASP A 38 -7.91 24.60 -2.19
CA ASP A 38 -9.24 24.00 -1.97
C ASP A 38 -9.40 23.35 -0.58
N GLY A 39 -8.33 23.31 0.22
CA GLY A 39 -8.32 22.75 1.57
C GLY A 39 -8.00 21.25 1.66
N ARG A 40 -7.66 20.58 0.55
CA ARG A 40 -7.15 19.19 0.57
C ARG A 40 -5.72 19.13 1.12
N GLU A 41 -5.38 18.07 1.84
CA GLU A 41 -4.03 17.84 2.42
C GLU A 41 -3.04 17.41 1.33
N MET A 42 -1.91 18.11 1.21
CA MET A 42 -0.87 17.80 0.23
C MET A 42 -0.13 16.51 0.58
N VAL A 43 0.00 15.60 -0.40
CA VAL A 43 0.77 14.36 -0.28
C VAL A 43 1.66 14.14 -1.51
N ASP A 44 2.75 13.38 -1.37
CA ASP A 44 3.64 13.07 -2.51
C ASP A 44 3.00 12.10 -3.53
N LEU A 45 2.04 11.31 -3.05
CA LEU A 45 1.35 10.28 -3.82
C LEU A 45 -0.01 9.97 -3.20
N GLU A 46 -1.05 9.92 -4.02
CA GLU A 46 -2.27 9.16 -3.74
C GLU A 46 -2.17 7.80 -4.42
N LEU A 47 -2.24 6.72 -3.65
CA LEU A 47 -2.07 5.35 -4.11
C LEU A 47 -3.31 4.50 -3.81
N VAL A 48 -4.00 4.03 -4.85
CA VAL A 48 -5.02 2.98 -4.73
C VAL A 48 -4.39 1.64 -5.02
N LEU A 49 -4.31 0.77 -4.00
CA LEU A 49 -3.94 -0.63 -4.12
C LEU A 49 -5.21 -1.41 -4.51
N ALA A 50 -5.39 -1.68 -5.80
CA ALA A 50 -6.58 -2.30 -6.39
C ALA A 50 -6.34 -3.80 -6.67
N VAL A 51 -6.77 -4.65 -5.73
CA VAL A 51 -6.47 -6.09 -5.71
C VAL A 51 -7.64 -6.95 -6.20
N ASP A 52 -7.37 -7.82 -7.18
CA ASP A 52 -8.35 -8.79 -7.70
C ASP A 52 -8.71 -9.84 -6.63
N VAL A 53 -10.01 -10.05 -6.42
CA VAL A 53 -10.59 -11.12 -5.60
C VAL A 53 -11.68 -11.90 -6.37
N SER A 54 -11.58 -11.96 -7.69
CA SER A 54 -12.45 -12.75 -8.56
C SER A 54 -12.27 -14.26 -8.34
N SER A 55 -13.12 -15.08 -8.99
CA SER A 55 -13.18 -16.53 -8.69
C SER A 55 -11.94 -17.34 -9.07
N SER A 56 -11.00 -16.72 -9.78
CA SER A 56 -9.66 -17.25 -10.06
C SER A 56 -8.66 -17.02 -8.91
N ILE A 57 -8.99 -16.23 -7.89
CA ILE A 57 -8.16 -16.05 -6.69
C ILE A 57 -8.74 -16.87 -5.53
N ASP A 58 -7.94 -17.74 -4.92
CA ASP A 58 -8.38 -18.50 -3.73
C ASP A 58 -8.06 -17.76 -2.41
N GLU A 59 -8.67 -18.18 -1.30
CA GLU A 59 -8.48 -17.50 0.00
C GLU A 59 -7.02 -17.49 0.47
N VAL A 60 -6.24 -18.54 0.16
CA VAL A 60 -4.84 -18.62 0.54
C VAL A 60 -4.03 -17.62 -0.28
N GLU A 61 -4.30 -17.55 -1.58
CA GLU A 61 -3.70 -16.57 -2.51
C GLU A 61 -4.04 -15.12 -2.13
N ALA A 62 -5.31 -14.80 -1.89
CA ALA A 62 -5.74 -13.47 -1.45
C ALA A 62 -5.11 -13.06 -0.10
N ARG A 63 -5.03 -14.00 0.86
CA ARG A 63 -4.38 -13.76 2.14
C ARG A 63 -2.89 -13.47 1.97
N ARG A 64 -2.19 -14.23 1.13
CA ARG A 64 -0.77 -14.02 0.80
C ARG A 64 -0.52 -12.68 0.11
N GLN A 65 -1.37 -12.31 -0.85
CA GLN A 65 -1.30 -10.98 -1.47
C GLN A 65 -1.40 -9.90 -0.40
N ARG A 66 -2.39 -10.02 0.50
CA ARG A 66 -2.61 -9.05 1.58
C ARG A 66 -1.46 -9.00 2.59
N GLU A 67 -0.94 -10.15 3.00
CA GLU A 67 0.27 -10.27 3.84
C GLU A 67 1.50 -9.65 3.16
N GLY A 68 1.62 -9.74 1.84
CA GLY A 68 2.66 -9.08 1.06
C GLY A 68 2.54 -7.56 1.07
N HIS A 69 1.34 -7.01 0.85
CA HIS A 69 1.10 -5.55 0.94
C HIS A 69 1.39 -5.03 2.35
N VAL A 70 0.95 -5.76 3.38
CA VAL A 70 1.26 -5.51 4.79
C VAL A 70 2.77 -5.43 5.04
N ALA A 71 3.52 -6.42 4.55
CA ALA A 71 4.96 -6.50 4.78
C ALA A 71 5.74 -5.43 3.99
N ALA A 72 5.36 -5.18 2.74
CA ALA A 72 6.04 -4.23 1.87
C ALA A 72 5.81 -2.77 2.30
N LEU A 73 4.59 -2.38 2.70
CA LEU A 73 4.32 -1.02 3.19
C LEU A 73 5.06 -0.68 4.49
N ALA A 74 5.29 -1.68 5.36
CA ALA A 74 6.01 -1.53 6.62
C ALA A 74 7.53 -1.76 6.49
N ASP A 75 8.07 -1.90 5.28
CA ASP A 75 9.50 -2.09 5.06
C ASP A 75 10.27 -0.75 5.25
N PRO A 76 11.40 -0.73 5.98
CA PRO A 76 12.16 0.50 6.22
C PRO A 76 12.65 1.23 4.96
N GLU A 77 12.87 0.53 3.83
CA GLU A 77 13.23 1.19 2.56
C GLU A 77 12.01 1.86 1.91
N VAL A 78 10.81 1.28 2.06
CA VAL A 78 9.56 1.91 1.62
C VAL A 78 9.23 3.13 2.47
N ILE A 79 9.36 3.03 3.80
CA ILE A 79 9.22 4.18 4.70
C ILE A 79 10.26 5.27 4.34
N SER A 80 11.52 4.91 4.12
CA SER A 80 12.56 5.85 3.68
C SER A 80 12.23 6.51 2.33
N ALA A 81 11.64 5.76 1.38
CA ALA A 81 11.18 6.31 0.10
C ALA A 81 10.06 7.34 0.29
N ILE A 82 9.04 7.03 1.11
CA ILE A 82 7.96 7.96 1.49
C ILE A 82 8.57 9.24 2.10
N GLN A 83 9.44 9.04 3.08
CA GLN A 83 10.09 10.10 3.85
C GLN A 83 11.09 10.95 3.04
N SER A 84 11.54 10.46 1.88
CA SER A 84 12.37 11.19 0.93
C SER A 84 11.57 12.16 0.03
N GLY A 85 10.24 12.03 0.02
CA GLY A 85 9.33 12.89 -0.74
C GLY A 85 9.36 14.36 -0.32
N GLY A 86 8.73 15.21 -1.15
CA GLY A 86 8.61 16.64 -0.91
C GLY A 86 7.69 16.97 0.28
N TYR A 87 6.64 16.19 0.47
CA TYR A 87 5.75 16.27 1.65
C TYR A 87 6.10 15.23 2.73
N GLY A 88 6.89 14.21 2.40
CA GLY A 88 7.34 13.16 3.30
C GLY A 88 6.25 12.13 3.64
N ARG A 89 5.18 12.08 2.85
CA ARG A 89 3.94 11.35 3.18
C ARG A 89 3.16 10.96 1.93
N ILE A 90 2.44 9.85 2.01
CA ILE A 90 1.55 9.36 0.95
C ILE A 90 0.15 9.06 1.52
N ALA A 91 -0.90 9.23 0.72
CA ALA A 91 -2.23 8.73 1.04
C ALA A 91 -2.43 7.37 0.35
N VAL A 92 -2.82 6.34 1.11
CA VAL A 92 -3.01 4.97 0.60
C VAL A 92 -4.41 4.47 0.89
N MET A 93 -5.01 3.79 -0.09
CA MET A 93 -6.27 3.05 0.03
C MET A 93 -6.08 1.62 -0.46
N TYR A 94 -6.80 0.66 0.14
CA TYR A 94 -6.86 -0.72 -0.35
C TYR A 94 -8.28 -1.05 -0.81
N LEU A 95 -8.41 -1.32 -2.11
CA LEU A 95 -9.64 -1.67 -2.82
C LEU A 95 -9.55 -3.13 -3.27
N GLU A 96 -10.50 -3.96 -2.86
CA GLU A 96 -10.71 -5.27 -3.47
C GLU A 96 -11.78 -5.18 -4.56
N TRP A 97 -11.53 -5.79 -5.71
CA TRP A 97 -12.43 -5.72 -6.87
C TRP A 97 -12.60 -7.10 -7.53
N ALA A 98 -13.73 -7.30 -8.21
CA ALA A 98 -13.96 -8.51 -9.00
C ALA A 98 -14.98 -8.25 -10.12
N ASP A 99 -16.27 -8.48 -9.85
CA ASP A 99 -17.36 -8.15 -10.75
C ASP A 99 -17.51 -6.63 -10.93
N ALA A 100 -18.28 -6.21 -11.93
CA ALA A 100 -18.51 -4.79 -12.24
C ALA A 100 -19.21 -4.02 -11.10
N ASP A 101 -20.01 -4.74 -10.31
CA ASP A 101 -20.75 -4.30 -9.13
C ASP A 101 -20.07 -4.72 -7.81
N PHE A 102 -18.96 -5.47 -7.86
CA PHE A 102 -18.17 -5.84 -6.69
C PHE A 102 -16.91 -4.98 -6.58
N GLN A 103 -17.01 -3.91 -5.79
CA GLN A 103 -15.94 -2.98 -5.45
C GLN A 103 -15.99 -2.75 -3.94
N ARG A 104 -14.91 -3.07 -3.22
CA ARG A 104 -14.88 -3.10 -1.75
C ARG A 104 -13.63 -2.43 -1.19
N VAL A 105 -13.78 -1.21 -0.67
CA VAL A 105 -12.74 -0.58 0.15
C VAL A 105 -12.57 -1.40 1.44
N VAL A 106 -11.38 -1.97 1.63
CA VAL A 106 -11.03 -2.77 2.82
C VAL A 106 -10.34 -1.90 3.86
N ALA A 107 -9.42 -1.06 3.42
CA ALA A 107 -8.82 0.00 4.23
C ALA A 107 -9.06 1.35 3.52
N PRO A 108 -9.74 2.31 4.17
CA PRO A 108 -10.00 3.63 3.60
C PRO A 108 -8.71 4.46 3.49
N TRP A 109 -8.80 5.61 2.81
CA TRP A 109 -7.67 6.52 2.63
C TRP A 109 -6.99 6.88 3.96
N THR A 110 -5.75 6.42 4.11
CA THR A 110 -4.92 6.57 5.30
C THR A 110 -3.60 7.22 4.90
N VAL A 111 -3.16 8.23 5.65
CA VAL A 111 -1.82 8.82 5.45
C VAL A 111 -0.77 7.88 6.04
N ILE A 112 0.32 7.66 5.32
CA ILE A 112 1.52 7.00 5.82
C ILE A 112 2.67 8.01 5.74
N GLU A 113 3.23 8.36 6.91
CA GLU A 113 4.45 9.18 7.10
C GLU A 113 5.50 8.39 7.90
N THR A 114 5.05 7.46 8.75
CA THR A 114 5.86 6.66 9.66
C THR A 114 5.66 5.16 9.51
N GLU A 115 6.57 4.37 10.09
CA GLU A 115 6.44 2.91 10.21
C GLU A 115 5.19 2.51 11.02
N ASP A 116 4.81 3.29 12.04
CA ASP A 116 3.62 3.01 12.85
C ASP A 116 2.32 3.22 12.07
N ASP A 117 2.25 4.22 11.18
CA ASP A 117 1.10 4.41 10.28
C ASP A 117 0.95 3.22 9.32
N ALA A 118 2.05 2.78 8.72
CA ALA A 118 2.08 1.61 7.84
C ALA A 118 1.65 0.34 8.58
N ARG A 119 2.12 0.15 9.83
CA ARG A 119 1.71 -0.96 10.70
C ARG A 119 0.22 -0.90 11.08
N ALA A 120 -0.34 0.29 11.30
CA ALA A 120 -1.76 0.47 11.60
C ALA A 120 -2.65 0.19 10.38
N PHE A 121 -2.27 0.68 9.20
CA PHE A 121 -2.92 0.36 7.92
C PHE A 121 -2.87 -1.16 7.67
N ALA A 122 -1.69 -1.77 7.83
CA ALA A 122 -1.49 -3.20 7.72
C ALA A 122 -2.36 -4.04 8.68
N ALA A 123 -2.51 -3.63 9.94
CA ALA A 123 -3.37 -4.31 10.90
C ALA A 123 -4.86 -4.28 10.50
N THR A 124 -5.30 -3.20 9.86
CA THR A 124 -6.66 -3.08 9.28
C THR A 124 -6.86 -4.11 8.18
N LEU A 125 -5.89 -4.28 7.28
CA LEU A 125 -5.91 -5.31 6.24
C LEU A 125 -5.92 -6.73 6.82
N ALA A 126 -5.03 -7.02 7.76
CA ALA A 126 -4.84 -8.36 8.33
C ALA A 126 -6.10 -8.94 9.02
N THR A 127 -7.00 -8.07 9.50
CA THR A 127 -8.23 -8.48 10.21
C THR A 127 -9.48 -8.55 9.32
N ALA A 128 -9.40 -8.08 8.06
CA ALA A 128 -10.54 -8.05 7.16
C ALA A 128 -10.97 -9.46 6.69
N PRO A 129 -12.27 -9.78 6.60
CA PRO A 129 -12.73 -11.05 6.04
C PRO A 129 -12.34 -11.16 4.56
N PHE A 130 -12.14 -12.38 4.07
CA PHE A 130 -12.05 -12.66 2.63
C PHE A 130 -13.46 -12.73 2.04
N ILE A 131 -13.69 -12.05 0.91
CA ILE A 131 -14.93 -12.07 0.15
C ILE A 131 -14.53 -12.04 -1.32
N SER A 132 -14.94 -13.04 -2.09
CA SER A 132 -14.64 -13.12 -3.53
C SER A 132 -15.83 -12.79 -4.41
N GLY A 133 -15.54 -12.23 -5.57
CA GLY A 133 -16.49 -12.11 -6.68
C GLY A 133 -16.38 -13.28 -7.67
N ARG A 134 -17.13 -13.21 -8.76
CA ARG A 134 -17.21 -14.26 -9.78
C ARG A 134 -16.37 -13.95 -11.01
N ARG A 135 -16.44 -12.71 -11.50
CA ARG A 135 -15.84 -12.27 -12.78
C ARG A 135 -14.72 -11.25 -12.55
N THR A 136 -14.06 -10.87 -13.63
CA THR A 136 -12.89 -9.97 -13.63
C THR A 136 -13.23 -8.72 -14.44
N ALA A 137 -13.46 -7.59 -13.77
CA ALA A 137 -13.92 -6.32 -14.33
C ALA A 137 -12.90 -5.17 -14.11
N ILE A 138 -11.70 -5.32 -14.68
CA ILE A 138 -10.56 -4.38 -14.56
C ILE A 138 -10.97 -2.92 -14.80
N GLY A 139 -11.72 -2.64 -15.87
CA GLY A 139 -12.20 -1.29 -16.19
C GLY A 139 -13.14 -0.71 -15.13
N GLY A 140 -13.90 -1.57 -14.43
CA GLY A 140 -14.73 -1.16 -13.30
C GLY A 140 -13.90 -0.80 -12.07
N ALA A 141 -12.82 -1.55 -11.82
CA ALA A 141 -11.84 -1.23 -10.77
C ALA A 141 -11.11 0.09 -11.05
N ILE A 142 -10.72 0.34 -12.31
CA ILE A 142 -10.15 1.62 -12.74
C ILE A 142 -11.14 2.77 -12.55
N ASP A 143 -12.38 2.64 -13.04
CA ASP A 143 -13.42 3.67 -12.89
C ASP A 143 -13.75 3.97 -11.42
N ASN A 144 -13.79 2.93 -10.57
CA ASN A 144 -14.00 3.10 -9.14
C ASN A 144 -12.80 3.80 -8.48
N SER A 145 -11.57 3.44 -8.85
CA SER A 145 -10.36 4.07 -8.34
C SER A 145 -10.24 5.55 -8.74
N ILE A 146 -10.60 5.91 -9.99
CA ILE A 146 -10.68 7.30 -10.44
C ILE A 146 -11.67 8.10 -9.56
N SER A 147 -12.83 7.51 -9.26
CA SER A 147 -13.84 8.14 -8.41
C SER A 147 -13.35 8.30 -6.96
N LEU A 148 -12.70 7.27 -6.41
CA LEU A 148 -12.13 7.27 -5.06
C LEU A 148 -10.98 8.28 -4.89
N ILE A 149 -10.24 8.55 -5.95
CA ILE A 149 -9.22 9.62 -6.02
C ILE A 149 -9.91 11.00 -6.05
N ALA A 150 -10.91 11.20 -6.92
CA ALA A 150 -11.60 12.48 -7.05
C ALA A 150 -12.41 12.89 -5.79
N ASP A 151 -13.00 11.94 -5.07
CA ASP A 151 -13.91 12.19 -3.93
C ASP A 151 -13.18 12.24 -2.56
N ASN A 152 -11.84 12.30 -2.53
CA ASN A 152 -11.06 12.29 -1.29
C ASN A 152 -10.65 13.69 -0.78
N ARG A 153 -9.86 13.71 0.31
CA ARG A 153 -9.44 14.95 1.02
C ARG A 153 -7.97 15.32 0.81
N TYR A 154 -7.29 14.71 -0.14
CA TYR A 154 -5.86 14.83 -0.38
C TYR A 154 -5.60 15.41 -1.77
N ASP A 155 -4.47 16.09 -1.93
CA ASP A 155 -3.98 16.55 -3.23
C ASP A 155 -2.59 15.98 -3.48
N GLY A 156 -2.56 14.86 -4.20
CA GLY A 156 -1.34 14.15 -4.54
C GLY A 156 -0.60 14.81 -5.70
N VAL A 157 0.70 15.07 -5.51
CA VAL A 157 1.62 15.44 -6.61
C VAL A 157 1.55 14.42 -7.75
N ARG A 158 1.28 13.15 -7.40
CA ARG A 158 1.00 12.06 -8.33
C ARG A 158 -0.19 11.26 -7.80
N ARG A 159 -0.96 10.67 -8.73
CA ARG A 159 -2.10 9.82 -8.45
C ARG A 159 -1.90 8.49 -9.21
N VAL A 160 -1.86 7.38 -8.48
CA VAL A 160 -1.53 6.05 -9.02
C VAL A 160 -2.58 5.02 -8.61
N ILE A 161 -2.97 4.20 -9.59
CA ILE A 161 -3.72 2.97 -9.39
C ILE A 161 -2.71 1.82 -9.57
N ASP A 162 -2.41 1.10 -8.50
CA ASP A 162 -1.69 -0.17 -8.57
C ASP A 162 -2.69 -1.31 -8.67
N LEU A 163 -2.82 -1.89 -9.86
CA LEU A 163 -3.81 -2.93 -10.13
C LEU A 163 -3.15 -4.32 -10.21
N SER A 164 -3.53 -5.22 -9.29
CA SER A 164 -3.13 -6.63 -9.33
C SER A 164 -4.23 -7.51 -9.93
N GLY A 165 -3.88 -8.59 -10.61
CA GLY A 165 -4.83 -9.57 -11.15
C GLY A 165 -4.17 -10.70 -11.94
N ASP A 166 -4.89 -11.80 -12.13
CA ASP A 166 -4.35 -13.06 -12.70
C ASP A 166 -4.88 -13.43 -14.10
N GLY A 167 -5.65 -12.53 -14.73
CA GLY A 167 -6.26 -12.82 -16.02
C GLY A 167 -6.84 -11.59 -16.75
N PRO A 168 -7.32 -11.80 -18.00
CA PRO A 168 -7.92 -10.75 -18.80
C PRO A 168 -9.30 -10.34 -18.28
N GLN A 169 -9.70 -9.11 -18.59
CA GLN A 169 -11.06 -8.65 -18.33
C GLN A 169 -12.08 -9.55 -19.04
N ASN A 170 -13.07 -10.01 -18.28
CA ASN A 170 -14.18 -10.82 -18.80
C ASN A 170 -15.57 -10.23 -18.41
N ALA A 171 -15.62 -9.08 -17.75
CA ALA A 171 -16.83 -8.37 -17.34
C ALA A 171 -16.65 -6.84 -17.30
N GLY A 172 -17.74 -6.12 -17.04
CA GLY A 172 -17.70 -4.69 -16.72
C GLY A 172 -17.56 -3.75 -17.92
N PRO A 173 -17.24 -2.46 -17.65
CA PRO A 173 -17.15 -1.43 -18.67
C PRO A 173 -15.93 -1.63 -19.59
N SER A 174 -15.88 -0.88 -20.69
CA SER A 174 -14.75 -0.91 -21.63
C SER A 174 -13.44 -0.52 -20.93
N LEU A 175 -12.48 -1.45 -20.89
CA LEU A 175 -11.15 -1.26 -20.31
C LEU A 175 -10.38 -0.12 -21.01
N SER A 176 -10.40 -0.08 -22.34
CA SER A 176 -9.76 1.00 -23.11
C SER A 176 -10.38 2.38 -22.82
N ALA A 177 -11.70 2.46 -22.61
CA ALA A 177 -12.35 3.70 -22.21
C ALA A 177 -12.00 4.10 -20.75
N ALA A 178 -11.83 3.13 -19.84
CA ALA A 178 -11.40 3.39 -18.47
C ALA A 178 -9.94 3.88 -18.41
N ARG A 179 -9.03 3.26 -19.18
CA ARG A 179 -7.65 3.76 -19.38
C ARG A 179 -7.62 5.19 -19.90
N SER A 180 -8.41 5.48 -20.94
CA SER A 180 -8.49 6.83 -21.51
C SER A 180 -9.01 7.87 -20.51
N ARG A 181 -9.87 7.48 -19.55
CA ARG A 181 -10.29 8.35 -18.44
C ARG A 181 -9.16 8.59 -17.44
N ALA A 182 -8.46 7.55 -17.01
CA ALA A 182 -7.32 7.70 -16.11
C ALA A 182 -6.24 8.61 -16.72
N GLU A 183 -5.91 8.44 -18.00
CA GLU A 183 -4.95 9.29 -18.71
C GLU A 183 -5.41 10.75 -18.82
N ALA A 184 -6.70 10.98 -19.11
CA ALA A 184 -7.27 12.33 -19.15
C ALA A 184 -7.22 13.04 -17.79
N GLU A 185 -7.39 12.29 -16.70
CA GLU A 185 -7.28 12.78 -15.32
C GLU A 185 -5.83 12.83 -14.81
N MET A 186 -4.82 12.49 -15.62
CA MET A 186 -3.40 12.36 -15.23
C MET A 186 -3.14 11.37 -14.08
N ILE A 187 -3.89 10.26 -14.07
CA ILE A 187 -3.73 9.14 -13.15
C ILE A 187 -2.93 8.03 -13.86
N THR A 188 -1.81 7.59 -13.27
CA THR A 188 -1.02 6.48 -13.80
C THR A 188 -1.61 5.14 -13.33
N ILE A 189 -1.76 4.18 -14.24
CA ILE A 189 -2.16 2.80 -13.92
C ILE A 189 -0.91 1.92 -14.06
N ASN A 190 -0.46 1.36 -12.95
CA ASN A 190 0.60 0.36 -12.89
C ASN A 190 0.01 -1.04 -12.72
N GLY A 191 0.77 -2.05 -13.15
CA GLY A 191 0.33 -3.44 -13.16
C GLY A 191 1.13 -4.35 -12.23
N LEU A 192 0.42 -5.18 -11.48
CA LEU A 192 0.95 -6.32 -10.72
C LEU A 192 0.35 -7.63 -11.28
N PRO A 193 0.73 -8.07 -12.51
CA PRO A 193 0.21 -9.31 -13.08
C PRO A 193 0.72 -10.53 -12.31
N ILE A 194 -0.21 -11.39 -11.91
CA ILE A 194 0.06 -12.59 -11.11
C ILE A 194 0.05 -13.80 -12.03
N ASP A 195 1.18 -14.52 -12.14
CA ASP A 195 1.24 -15.74 -12.95
C ASP A 195 0.73 -16.96 -12.16
N ASN A 196 -0.45 -17.43 -12.55
CA ASN A 196 -1.09 -18.61 -11.98
C ASN A 196 -0.80 -19.92 -12.74
N ALA A 197 0.01 -19.90 -13.80
CA ALA A 197 0.34 -21.09 -14.61
C ALA A 197 1.07 -22.20 -13.83
N ARG A 198 1.69 -21.88 -12.68
CA ARG A 198 2.41 -22.85 -11.82
C ARG A 198 1.65 -23.27 -10.56
N GLN A 199 0.57 -22.59 -10.18
CA GLN A 199 0.05 -22.67 -8.81
C GLN A 199 -0.99 -23.78 -8.57
N HIS A 200 -1.73 -24.21 -9.60
CA HIS A 200 -2.78 -25.24 -9.45
C HIS A 200 -2.80 -26.24 -10.62
N PRO A 201 -2.42 -27.53 -10.43
CA PRO A 201 -2.40 -28.54 -11.50
C PRO A 201 -3.78 -28.94 -12.03
N PHE A 202 -4.86 -28.42 -11.43
CA PHE A 202 -6.25 -28.65 -11.82
C PHE A 202 -6.98 -27.39 -12.32
N ARG A 203 -6.34 -26.21 -12.30
CA ARG A 203 -6.91 -25.03 -12.98
C ARG A 203 -6.64 -25.16 -14.49
N PRO A 204 -7.61 -24.80 -15.35
CA PRO A 204 -7.30 -24.54 -16.76
C PRO A 204 -6.25 -23.43 -16.82
N SER A 205 -5.16 -23.67 -17.55
CA SER A 205 -4.17 -22.61 -17.83
C SER A 205 -4.89 -21.47 -18.56
N VAL A 206 -4.72 -20.24 -18.06
CA VAL A 206 -5.07 -19.04 -18.82
C VAL A 206 -4.21 -19.07 -20.08
N SER A 207 -4.84 -19.18 -21.25
CA SER A 207 -4.14 -19.36 -22.53
C SER A 207 -3.52 -18.07 -23.08
N ILE A 208 -3.26 -17.10 -22.21
CA ILE A 208 -2.82 -15.74 -22.49
C ILE A 208 -1.71 -15.43 -21.49
N ASP A 209 -0.62 -14.86 -21.98
CA ASP A 209 0.41 -14.27 -21.13
C ASP A 209 -0.18 -13.04 -20.42
N VAL A 210 -0.37 -13.16 -19.11
CA VAL A 210 -0.98 -12.13 -18.25
C VAL A 210 -0.10 -10.89 -18.18
N ALA A 211 1.24 -11.04 -18.19
CA ALA A 211 2.15 -9.91 -18.18
C ALA A 211 2.04 -9.11 -19.50
N THR A 212 2.08 -9.81 -20.64
CA THR A 212 1.85 -9.19 -21.97
C THR A 212 0.46 -8.56 -22.08
N TYR A 213 -0.58 -9.16 -21.49
CA TYR A 213 -1.91 -8.54 -21.45
C TYR A 213 -1.91 -7.25 -20.61
N PHE A 214 -1.29 -7.24 -19.43
CA PHE A 214 -1.23 -6.05 -18.59
C PHE A 214 -0.44 -4.91 -19.26
N GLU A 215 0.69 -5.22 -19.91
CA GLU A 215 1.53 -4.25 -20.61
C GLU A 215 0.80 -3.55 -21.77
N ASN A 216 0.05 -4.31 -22.58
CA ASN A 216 -0.64 -3.76 -23.75
C ASN A 216 -2.03 -3.17 -23.40
N GLU A 217 -2.80 -3.88 -22.58
CA GLU A 217 -4.25 -3.65 -22.43
C GLU A 217 -4.65 -2.98 -21.11
N VAL A 218 -3.79 -2.96 -20.07
CA VAL A 218 -4.14 -2.45 -18.72
C VAL A 218 -3.41 -1.18 -18.33
N ILE A 219 -2.07 -1.16 -18.36
CA ILE A 219 -1.29 -0.02 -17.86
C ILE A 219 -1.50 1.24 -18.70
N ALA A 220 -1.41 2.42 -18.10
CA ALA A 220 -1.69 3.69 -18.77
C ALA A 220 -1.05 4.89 -18.05
N GLY A 221 -0.84 5.99 -18.78
CA GLY A 221 -0.28 7.23 -18.22
C GLY A 221 1.25 7.28 -18.09
N PRO A 222 1.80 8.42 -17.62
CA PRO A 222 3.24 8.65 -17.60
C PRO A 222 3.99 7.73 -16.63
N GLY A 223 5.09 7.13 -17.11
CA GLY A 223 5.94 6.25 -16.30
C GLY A 223 5.31 4.91 -15.93
N ALA A 224 4.16 4.56 -16.53
CA ALA A 224 3.44 3.32 -16.26
C ALA A 224 4.30 2.07 -16.52
N PHE A 225 4.22 1.08 -15.63
CA PHE A 225 4.97 -0.16 -15.75
C PHE A 225 4.23 -1.37 -15.16
N ILE A 226 4.66 -2.55 -15.58
CA ILE A 226 4.29 -3.82 -14.94
C ILE A 226 5.45 -4.32 -14.05
N SER A 227 5.09 -5.00 -12.96
CA SER A 227 6.03 -5.79 -12.15
C SER A 227 5.45 -7.20 -11.97
N PRO A 228 5.72 -8.14 -12.89
CA PRO A 228 5.17 -9.49 -12.80
C PRO A 228 5.64 -10.24 -11.55
N THR A 229 4.72 -10.94 -10.90
CA THR A 229 5.04 -11.84 -9.77
C THR A 229 4.86 -13.29 -10.19
N ASN A 230 5.98 -13.99 -10.34
CA ASN A 230 6.03 -15.32 -10.95
C ASN A 230 6.08 -16.46 -9.92
N GLU A 231 6.57 -16.20 -8.69
CA GLU A 231 6.71 -17.20 -7.64
C GLU A 231 6.42 -16.63 -6.24
N HIS A 232 5.83 -17.46 -5.37
CA HIS A 232 5.33 -17.06 -4.06
C HIS A 232 6.42 -16.49 -3.12
N HIS A 233 7.66 -16.96 -3.23
CA HIS A 233 8.74 -16.54 -2.33
C HIS A 233 9.28 -15.14 -2.63
N ASP A 234 9.13 -14.67 -3.88
CA ASP A 234 9.57 -13.35 -4.33
C ASP A 234 8.46 -12.28 -4.25
N PHE A 235 7.22 -12.64 -3.92
CA PHE A 235 6.08 -11.71 -3.98
C PHE A 235 6.27 -10.46 -3.11
N VAL A 236 6.74 -10.63 -1.87
CA VAL A 236 6.98 -9.50 -0.94
C VAL A 236 8.10 -8.60 -1.46
N ASP A 237 9.17 -9.21 -1.95
CA ASP A 237 10.36 -8.54 -2.48
C ASP A 237 10.08 -7.80 -3.80
N ALA A 238 9.27 -8.39 -4.68
CA ALA A 238 8.79 -7.77 -5.90
C ALA A 238 7.86 -6.58 -5.59
N LEU A 239 6.91 -6.76 -4.67
CA LEU A 239 6.00 -5.70 -4.26
C LEU A 239 6.74 -4.56 -3.53
N LYS A 240 7.72 -4.87 -2.68
CA LYS A 240 8.64 -3.88 -2.09
C LYS A 240 9.36 -3.08 -3.17
N ARG A 241 10.01 -3.74 -4.13
CA ARG A 241 10.72 -3.07 -5.24
C ARG A 241 9.76 -2.18 -6.05
N LYS A 242 8.55 -2.68 -6.32
CA LYS A 242 7.49 -1.94 -7.02
C LYS A 242 7.08 -0.69 -6.26
N LEU A 243 6.74 -0.80 -4.98
CA LEU A 243 6.38 0.34 -4.12
C LEU A 243 7.52 1.35 -4.01
N ILE A 244 8.79 0.91 -3.92
CA ILE A 244 9.95 1.83 -3.94
C ILE A 244 10.01 2.59 -5.27
N ILE A 245 9.86 1.91 -6.41
CA ILE A 245 9.86 2.55 -7.74
C ILE A 245 8.71 3.57 -7.84
N GLU A 246 7.52 3.21 -7.37
CA GLU A 246 6.34 4.07 -7.40
C GLU A 246 6.46 5.27 -6.47
N ILE A 247 6.83 5.06 -5.21
CA ILE A 247 6.87 6.12 -4.21
C ILE A 247 8.02 7.09 -4.49
N ALA A 248 9.23 6.58 -4.79
CA ALA A 248 10.38 7.42 -5.14
C ALA A 248 10.41 7.86 -6.62
N ASN A 249 9.38 7.54 -7.41
CA ASN A 249 9.23 7.93 -8.81
C ASN A 249 10.46 7.57 -9.69
N LEU A 250 10.97 6.36 -9.51
CA LEU A 250 12.19 5.87 -10.19
C LEU A 250 11.86 5.41 -11.62
N ASP A 251 12.85 5.53 -12.53
CA ASP A 251 12.77 5.00 -13.90
C ASP A 251 12.66 3.47 -13.90
N PRO A 252 11.47 2.87 -14.19
CA PRO A 252 11.25 1.44 -14.00
C PRO A 252 12.18 0.58 -14.87
N LEU A 253 12.58 1.08 -16.05
CA LEU A 253 13.44 0.37 -17.01
C LEU A 253 14.85 0.09 -16.47
N ARG A 254 15.26 0.76 -15.38
CA ARG A 254 16.53 0.52 -14.68
C ARG A 254 16.44 -0.57 -13.62
N PHE A 255 15.24 -0.89 -13.16
CA PHE A 255 15.00 -1.80 -12.03
C PHE A 255 14.32 -3.11 -12.45
N THR A 256 13.53 -3.13 -13.53
CA THR A 256 12.89 -4.35 -14.06
C THR A 256 13.80 -5.20 -14.95
N ARG A 257 14.98 -4.70 -15.34
CA ARG A 257 15.91 -5.38 -16.28
C ARG A 257 16.91 -6.37 -15.64
N ASN A 258 16.93 -6.48 -14.32
CA ASN A 258 17.88 -7.34 -13.57
C ASN A 258 17.13 -8.33 -12.65
N GLY A 259 16.16 -9.06 -13.23
CA GLY A 259 15.56 -10.27 -12.64
C GLY A 259 16.13 -11.51 -13.32
#